data_AF-A0A352N9D0-F1
#
_entry.id   AF-A0A352N9D0-F1
#
_cell.length_a   1.000
_cell.length_b   1.000
_cell.length_c   1.000
_cell.angle_alpha   90.00
_cell.angle_beta   90.00
_cell.angle_gamma   90.00
#
_symmetry.space_group_name_H-M   'P 1'
#
loop_
_entity.id
_entity.type
_entity.pdbx_description
1 polymer ?
#
loop_
_entity_poly.entity_id
_entity_poly.type
_entity_poly.pdbx_seq_one_letter_code
_entity_poly.pdbx_strand_id
1 'polypeptide(L)' 'MASEFCPSCRELRNMQVSISEIPCKEGIIFVRSYHCEKCRRFVKSEESKLHGLGKNSGKFRIRTRNKNK' A
#
# COMPACT_ATOMS: atom_id res chain seq x y z
N MET A 1 4.04 -6.10 -13.79
CA MET A 1 4.19 -4.64 -13.56
C MET A 1 2.83 -4.11 -13.14
N ALA A 2 2.75 -3.32 -12.06
CA ALA A 2 1.49 -2.72 -11.60
C ALA A 2 1.43 -1.29 -12.13
N SER A 3 0.50 -1.01 -13.05
CA SER A 3 0.27 0.32 -13.61
C SER A 3 -1.05 0.86 -13.05
N GLU A 4 -1.02 2.07 -12.49
CA GLU A 4 -2.19 2.66 -11.84
C GLU A 4 -2.25 4.18 -12.10
N PHE A 5 -3.44 4.76 -11.98
CA PHE A 5 -3.62 6.20 -12.14
C PHE A 5 -3.03 6.94 -10.93
N CYS A 6 -2.08 7.83 -11.18
CA CYS A 6 -1.51 8.67 -10.13
C CYS A 6 -2.33 9.98 -10.00
N PRO A 7 -3.00 10.27 -8.87
CA PRO A 7 -3.80 11.48 -8.70
C PRO A 7 -2.96 12.77 -8.73
N SER A 8 -1.67 12.69 -8.39
CA SER A 8 -0.76 13.84 -8.47
C SER A 8 -0.25 14.11 -9.89
N CYS A 9 0.04 13.08 -10.68
CA CYS A 9 0.50 13.25 -12.07
C CYS A 9 -0.66 13.36 -13.06
N ARG A 10 -1.87 12.93 -12.66
CA ARG A 10 -3.09 12.85 -13.48
C ARG A 10 -2.92 11.97 -14.73
N GLU A 11 -2.14 10.90 -14.60
CA GLU A 11 -1.84 9.97 -15.68
C GLU A 11 -1.61 8.55 -15.15
N LEU A 12 -1.75 7.56 -16.04
CA LEU A 12 -1.38 6.17 -15.79
C LEU A 12 0.14 6.03 -15.76
N ARG A 13 0.67 5.49 -14.66
CA ARG A 13 2.11 5.31 -14.46
C ARG A 13 2.40 3.95 -13.86
N ASN A 14 3.66 3.50 -13.95
CA ASN A 14 4.08 2.34 -13.20
C ASN A 14 4.24 2.70 -11.72
N MET A 15 3.90 1.73 -10.88
CA MET A 15 4.01 1.84 -9.45
C MET A 15 5.30 1.16 -9.00
N GLN A 16 6.09 1.90 -8.23
CA GLN A 16 7.12 1.34 -7.37
C GLN A 16 6.43 0.67 -6.18
N VAL A 17 6.63 -0.65 -6.07
CA VAL A 17 6.04 -1.46 -5.00
C VAL A 17 7.09 -1.70 -3.93
N SER A 18 6.76 -1.35 -2.69
CA SER A 18 7.57 -1.67 -1.51
C SER A 18 6.83 -2.68 -0.64
N ILE A 19 7.51 -3.71 -0.16
CA ILE A 19 6.94 -4.72 0.72
C ILE A 19 7.52 -4.51 2.12
N SER A 20 6.65 -4.31 3.09
CA SER A 20 7.01 -4.23 4.51
C SER A 20 6.47 -5.45 5.24
N GLU A 21 7.33 -6.08 6.03
CA GLU A 21 6.98 -7.21 6.88
C GLU A 21 6.79 -6.72 8.31
N ILE A 22 5.60 -6.92 8.85
CA ILE A 22 5.25 -6.50 10.20
C ILE A 22 4.94 -7.75 11.02
N PRO A 23 5.85 -8.19 11.91
CA PRO A 23 5.60 -9.30 12.81
C PRO A 23 4.52 -8.90 13.82
N CYS A 24 3.46 -9.70 13.92
CA CYS A 24 2.36 -9.54 14.86
C CYS A 24 2.21 -10.82 15.71
N LYS A 25 1.49 -10.73 16.82
CA LYS A 25 1.27 -11.87 17.73
C LYS A 25 0.62 -13.10 17.06
N GLU A 26 -0.17 -12.88 16.02
CA GLU A 26 -0.92 -13.92 15.30
C GLU A 26 -0.28 -14.33 13.95
N GLY A 27 0.87 -13.76 13.58
CA GLY A 27 1.56 -14.08 12.32
C GLY A 27 2.30 -12.89 11.71
N ILE A 28 2.68 -13.01 10.43
CA ILE A 28 3.38 -11.94 9.69
C ILE A 28 2.37 -11.24 8.77
N ILE A 29 2.33 -9.91 8.87
CA ILE A 29 1.54 -9.07 7.97
C ILE A 29 2.48 -8.51 6.91
N PHE A 30 2.20 -8.82 5.64
CA PHE A 30 2.88 -8.22 4.51
C PHE A 30 2.07 -7.02 4.03
N VAL A 31 2.68 -5.83 4.07
CA VAL A 31 2.07 -4.61 3.56
C VAL A 31 2.78 -4.23 2.26
N ARG A 32 2.04 -4.29 1.15
CA ARG A 32 2.51 -3.82 -0.15
C ARG A 32 2.06 -2.37 -0.34
N SER A 33 3.02 -1.45 -0.38
CA SER A 33 2.76 -0.03 -0.62
C SER A 33 3.10 0.31 -2.08
N TYR A 34 2.17 0.96 -2.76
CA TYR A 34 2.30 1.37 -4.15
C TYR A 34 2.54 2.87 -4.22
N HIS A 35 3.69 3.24 -4.77
CA HIS A 35 4.09 4.62 -4.97
C HIS A 35 4.27 4.89 -6.46
N CYS A 36 3.85 6.05 -6.94
CA CYS A 36 4.10 6.43 -8.33
C CYS A 36 5.62 6.51 -8.59
N GLU A 37 6.12 5.85 -9.64
CA GLU A 37 7.56 5.85 -9.97
C GLU A 37 8.14 7.26 -10.16
N LYS A 38 7.32 8.19 -10.67
CA LYS A 38 7.76 9.53 -11.10
C LYS A 38 7.78 10.52 -9.94
N CYS A 39 6.67 10.63 -9.20
CA CYS A 39 6.52 11.60 -8.13
C CYS A 39 6.68 11.00 -6.72
N ARG A 40 6.87 9.68 -6.61
CA ARG A 40 6.99 8.90 -5.37
C ARG A 40 5.81 9.05 -4.40
N ARG A 41 4.71 9.66 -4.86
CA ARG A 41 3.47 9.83 -4.11
C ARG A 41 2.86 8.46 -3.85
N PHE A 42 2.44 8.25 -2.60
CA PHE A 42 1.64 7.09 -2.24
C PHE A 42 0.31 7.10 -3.01
N VAL A 43 -0.04 5.94 -3.59
CA VAL A 43 -1.28 5.75 -4.34
C VAL A 43 -2.23 4.85 -3.54
N LYS A 44 -1.77 3.66 -3.16
CA LYS A 44 -2.54 2.70 -2.37
C LYS A 44 -1.64 1.74 -1.61
N SER A 45 -2.23 0.97 -0.71
CA SER A 45 -1.59 -0.16 -0.02
C SER A 45 -2.49 -1.37 -0.03
N GLU A 46 -1.88 -2.55 -0.10
CA GLU A 46 -2.56 -3.84 0.04
C GLU A 46 -1.92 -4.62 1.18
N GLU A 47 -2.75 -5.12 2.08
CA GLU A 47 -2.33 -5.91 3.22
C GLU A 47 -2.62 -7.39 2.93
N SER A 48 -1.60 -8.22 3.05
CA SER A 48 -1.70 -9.66 2.98
C SER A 48 -1.29 -10.23 4.33
N LYS A 49 -2.29 -10.63 5.11
CA LYS A 49 -2.06 -11.35 6.36
C LYS A 49 -1.73 -12.79 6.01
N LEU A 50 -0.52 -13.24 6.32
CA LEU A 50 -0.22 -14.66 6.31
C LEU A 50 -0.66 -15.24 7.67
N HIS A 51 -1.97 -15.28 7.90
CA HIS A 51 -2.52 -16.14 8.94
C HIS A 51 -2.46 -17.57 8.39
N GLY A 52 -2.02 -18.52 9.21
CA GLY A 52 -2.42 -19.91 8.98
C GLY A 52 -3.95 -19.93 8.93
N LEU A 53 -4.51 -20.04 7.73
CA LEU A 53 -5.93 -20.18 7.41
C LEU A 53 -6.88 -19.19 8.12
N GLY A 54 -7.16 -18.04 7.51
CA GLY A 54 -8.27 -17.20 7.97
C GLY A 54 -8.42 -15.89 7.21
N LYS A 55 -9.29 -15.87 6.20
CA LYS A 55 -9.64 -14.69 5.40
C LYS A 55 -10.18 -13.57 6.29
N ASN A 56 -9.48 -12.44 6.36
CA ASN A 56 -10.11 -11.18 6.76
C ASN A 56 -9.36 -10.00 6.13
N SER A 57 -9.81 -9.63 4.94
CA SER A 57 -9.43 -8.40 4.23
C SER A 57 -10.05 -7.20 4.94
N GLY A 58 -9.49 -6.83 6.10
CA GLY A 58 -9.80 -5.58 6.77
C GLY A 58 -9.19 -4.43 5.98
N LYS A 59 -10.01 -3.60 5.35
CA LYS A 59 -9.60 -2.32 4.75
C LYS A 59 -9.05 -1.41 5.86
N PHE A 60 -7.75 -1.43 6.16
CA PHE A 60 -7.17 -0.35 6.96
C PHE A 60 -7.11 0.91 6.11
N ARG A 61 -7.98 1.85 6.44
CA ARG A 61 -8.03 3.19 5.85
C ARG A 61 -6.85 3.97 6.43
N ILE A 62 -5.71 3.98 5.74
CA ILE A 62 -4.57 4.82 6.09
C ILE A 62 -5.04 6.28 6.03
N ARG A 63 -5.27 6.89 7.19
CA ARG A 63 -5.52 8.33 7.32
C ARG A 63 -4.23 9.06 6.93
N THR A 64 -4.15 9.51 5.69
CA THR A 64 -3.11 10.45 5.28
C THR A 64 -3.36 11.78 5.99
N ARG A 65 -2.54 12.05 7.01
CA ARG A 65 -2.51 13.32 7.74
C ARG A 65 -1.94 14.37 6.79
N ASN A 66 -2.80 15.10 6.09
CA ASN A 66 -2.40 16.21 5.24
C ASN A 66 -1.96 17.37 6.14
N LYS A 67 -0.66 17.44 6.49
CA LYS A 67 -0.04 18.65 7.03
C LYS A 67 0.17 19.61 5.86
N ASN A 68 -0.84 20.40 5.53
CA ASN A 68 -0.60 21.65 4.82
C ASN A 68 -0.55 22.78 5.85
N LYS A 69 0.68 23.26 6.02
CA LYS A 69 1.15 24.58 6.42
C LYS A 69 0.10 25.63 6.78
#